data_AF-A0A848LS53-F1
#
_entry.id   AF-A0A848LS53-F1
#
_cell.length_a   1.000
_cell.length_b   1.000
_cell.length_c   1.000
_cell.angle_alpha   90.00
_cell.angle_beta   90.00
_cell.angle_gamma   90.00
#
_symmetry.space_group_name_H-M   'P 1'
#
loop_
_entity.id
_entity.type
_entity.pdbx_description
1 polymer ?
#
loop_
_entity_poly.entity_id
_entity_poly.type
_entity_poly.pdbx_seq_one_letter_code
_entity_poly.pdbx_strand_id
1 'polypeptide(L)'
;TRLEGLASGGAAVCLGAPWRVRFPKLEEGRDYAGVFSWSPAPAYRPPPGVPTTPSAMKARRGSDFVFRTTRLQYTAGVVAAEDVTLKGEARVALARVVAHNEQHSRHAGRPVCDTTHCQAFRGTVRVRSEEAKAVGLAPLKWKEWLLFSQGGDEPWREARSRAELERLLGGAPVSLRFEGGRARYLLSRSEGEATFESGHSVPCELVRSGLKLPSCPRTASFDGPTVVFEGQGRGHGEGLDVEAAKASSLKSDAILEEAYGKQRPVPRDGGGS
;
A
#
# COMPACT_ATOMS: atom_id res chain seq x y z
N THR A 1 -14.55 -4.13 27.89
CA THR A 1 -13.20 -3.97 28.49
C THR A 1 -12.25 -3.40 27.46
N ARG A 2 -11.36 -2.47 27.83
CA ARG A 2 -10.31 -1.97 26.93
C ARG A 2 -9.14 -2.96 26.88
N LEU A 3 -8.58 -3.21 25.69
CA LEU A 3 -7.48 -4.15 25.51
C LEU A 3 -6.23 -3.76 26.31
N GLU A 4 -6.01 -2.46 26.53
CA GLU A 4 -4.97 -1.91 27.40
C GLU A 4 -4.94 -2.55 28.78
N GLY A 5 -6.08 -2.56 29.48
CA GLY A 5 -6.16 -3.12 30.83
C GLY A 5 -6.00 -4.64 30.87
N LEU A 6 -6.17 -5.33 29.73
CA LEU A 6 -5.96 -6.77 29.62
C LEU A 6 -4.50 -7.12 29.33
N ALA A 7 -3.80 -6.27 28.57
CA ALA A 7 -2.43 -6.51 28.12
C ALA A 7 -1.35 -5.80 28.96
N SER A 8 -1.74 -4.90 29.87
CA SER A 8 -0.82 -4.18 30.76
C SER A 8 -0.14 -5.09 31.79
N GLY A 9 -0.79 -6.19 32.18
CA GLY A 9 -0.25 -7.21 33.10
C GLY A 9 0.53 -8.33 32.42
N GLY A 10 0.71 -8.29 31.09
CA GLY A 10 1.35 -9.35 30.31
C GLY A 10 0.57 -9.74 29.06
N ALA A 11 0.86 -10.92 28.52
CA ALA A 11 0.18 -11.42 27.33
C ALA A 11 -1.31 -11.73 27.63
N ALA A 12 -2.22 -11.12 26.88
CA ALA A 12 -3.64 -11.42 26.94
C ALA A 12 -3.94 -12.58 25.99
N VAL A 13 -4.40 -13.71 26.55
CA VAL A 13 -4.79 -14.93 25.83
C VAL A 13 -6.25 -15.27 26.12
N CYS A 14 -7.01 -15.62 25.08
CA CYS A 14 -8.34 -16.22 25.22
C CYS A 14 -8.25 -17.67 24.71
N LEU A 15 -8.44 -18.64 25.61
CA LEU A 15 -8.23 -20.06 25.31
C LEU A 15 -9.46 -20.74 24.69
N GLY A 16 -10.67 -20.21 24.92
CA GLY A 16 -11.92 -20.84 24.51
C GLY A 16 -12.51 -20.34 23.20
N ALA A 17 -12.09 -19.17 22.71
CA ALA A 17 -12.64 -18.54 21.51
C ALA A 17 -11.72 -17.41 20.98
N PRO A 18 -11.87 -16.99 19.72
CA PRO A 18 -11.25 -15.76 19.22
C PRO A 18 -11.67 -14.53 20.03
N TRP A 19 -10.76 -13.56 20.16
CA TRP A 19 -11.08 -12.24 20.67
C TRP A 19 -11.96 -11.48 19.69
N ARG A 20 -13.09 -10.92 20.15
CA ARG A 20 -13.85 -9.96 19.35
C ARG A 20 -13.38 -8.54 19.61
N VAL A 21 -12.54 -8.01 18.71
CA VAL A 21 -11.97 -6.67 18.82
C VAL A 21 -12.85 -5.67 18.07
N ARG A 22 -13.35 -4.66 18.77
CA ARG A 22 -14.18 -3.59 18.21
C ARG A 22 -13.34 -2.34 17.96
N PHE A 23 -13.56 -1.71 16.81
CA PHE A 23 -12.87 -0.48 16.41
C PHE A 23 -13.87 0.68 16.39
N PRO A 24 -13.50 1.91 16.80
CA PRO A 24 -14.44 3.02 16.87
C PRO A 24 -15.15 3.39 15.57
N LYS A 25 -14.61 2.98 14.41
CA LYS A 25 -15.13 3.31 13.07
C LYS A 25 -15.70 2.10 12.32
N LEU A 26 -15.79 0.94 12.97
CA LEU A 26 -16.37 -0.26 12.39
C LEU A 26 -17.57 -0.67 13.23
N GLU A 27 -18.71 -0.84 12.58
CA GLU A 27 -19.95 -1.28 13.24
C GLU A 27 -19.77 -2.68 13.84
N GLU A 28 -19.10 -3.57 13.10
CA GLU A 28 -18.81 -4.93 13.53
C GLU A 28 -17.39 -5.07 14.07
N GLY A 29 -17.26 -5.86 15.14
CA GLY A 29 -15.96 -6.31 15.63
C GLY A 29 -15.36 -7.37 14.71
N ARG A 30 -14.03 -7.45 14.70
CA ARG A 30 -13.30 -8.54 14.02
C ARG A 30 -12.87 -9.58 15.03
N ASP A 31 -12.88 -10.83 14.60
CA ASP A 31 -12.41 -11.93 15.44
C ASP A 31 -10.88 -12.08 15.30
N TYR A 32 -10.19 -12.36 16.41
CA TYR A 32 -8.74 -12.51 16.48
C TYR A 32 -8.40 -13.73 17.34
N ALA A 33 -8.04 -14.84 16.71
CA ALA A 33 -7.54 -16.05 17.36
C ALA A 33 -6.03 -15.95 17.55
N GLY A 34 -5.62 -15.64 18.77
CA GLY A 34 -4.20 -15.46 19.11
C GLY A 34 -3.99 -14.71 20.40
N VAL A 35 -2.80 -14.13 20.51
CA VAL A 35 -2.30 -13.48 21.72
C VAL A 35 -2.08 -12.00 21.47
N PHE A 36 -2.62 -11.15 22.33
CA PHE A 36 -2.29 -9.73 22.33
C PHE A 36 -1.25 -9.43 23.40
N SER A 37 -0.30 -8.57 23.07
CA SER A 37 0.70 -8.05 24.00
C SER A 37 0.80 -6.55 23.83
N TRP A 38 1.06 -5.86 24.94
CA TRP A 38 1.33 -4.44 24.94
C TRP A 38 2.80 -4.19 24.58
N SER A 39 3.04 -3.40 23.54
CA SER A 39 4.38 -2.99 23.11
C SER A 39 4.27 -1.61 22.45
N PRO A 40 4.53 -0.51 23.19
CA PRO A 40 4.36 0.84 22.68
C PRO A 40 5.10 1.04 21.36
N ALA A 41 4.41 1.55 20.34
CA ALA A 41 5.02 1.85 19.07
C ALA A 41 5.88 3.11 19.20
N PRO A 42 7.14 3.09 18.73
CA PRO A 42 7.99 4.27 18.75
C PRO A 42 7.36 5.40 17.93
N ALA A 43 7.68 6.64 18.27
CA ALA A 43 7.25 7.79 17.46
C ALA A 43 7.82 7.65 16.04
N TYR A 44 6.94 7.66 15.04
CA TYR A 44 7.37 7.69 13.65
C TYR A 44 7.96 9.07 13.34
N ARG A 45 9.15 9.11 12.73
CA ARG A 45 9.78 10.33 12.23
C ARG A 45 9.87 10.22 10.71
N PRO A 46 9.16 11.09 9.95
CA PRO A 46 9.23 11.04 8.50
C PRO A 46 10.63 11.51 8.04
N PRO A 47 11.15 10.99 6.92
CA PRO A 47 12.36 11.52 6.32
C PRO A 47 12.22 13.02 6.00
N PRO A 48 13.30 13.82 6.10
CA PRO A 48 13.27 15.23 5.74
C PRO A 48 12.73 15.43 4.32
N GLY A 49 11.85 16.42 4.14
CA GLY A 49 11.32 16.79 2.82
C GLY A 49 10.22 15.88 2.26
N VAL A 50 9.75 14.86 3.00
CA VAL A 50 8.62 14.02 2.57
C VAL A 50 7.31 14.55 3.19
N PRO A 51 6.40 15.15 2.40
CA PRO A 51 5.09 15.57 2.91
C PRO A 51 4.35 14.35 3.48
N THR A 52 4.12 14.34 4.79
CA THR A 52 3.46 13.22 5.46
C THR A 52 2.24 13.72 6.20
N THR A 53 1.06 13.32 5.73
CA THR A 53 -0.21 13.70 6.38
C THR A 53 -0.33 13.07 7.77
N PRO A 54 -1.12 13.64 8.70
CA PRO A 54 -1.35 13.02 10.01
C PRO A 54 -1.88 11.58 9.94
N SER A 55 -2.69 11.28 8.92
CA SER A 55 -3.18 9.92 8.66
C SER A 55 -2.04 8.97 8.26
N ALA A 56 -1.15 9.41 7.37
CA ALA A 56 0.02 8.63 6.97
C ALA A 56 1.00 8.43 8.14
N MET A 57 1.20 9.45 8.98
CA MET A 57 1.98 9.36 10.22
C MET A 57 1.42 8.28 11.16
N LYS A 58 0.10 8.29 11.38
CA LYS A 58 -0.59 7.28 12.20
C LYS A 58 -0.45 5.87 11.62
N ALA A 59 -0.66 5.71 10.32
CA ALA A 59 -0.51 4.41 9.65
C ALA A 59 0.92 3.86 9.77
N ARG A 60 1.92 4.72 9.58
CA ARG A 60 3.35 4.37 9.64
C ARG A 60 3.88 4.14 11.07
N ARG A 61 3.24 4.73 12.08
CA ARG A 61 3.50 4.40 13.49
C ARG A 61 3.04 2.97 13.82
N GLY A 62 1.87 2.57 13.30
CA GLY A 62 1.24 1.30 13.66
C GLY A 62 0.52 1.37 15.01
N SER A 63 0.44 0.21 15.69
CA SER A 63 -0.31 0.02 16.93
C SER A 63 0.61 -0.21 18.14
N ASP A 64 0.15 0.22 19.31
CA ASP A 64 0.76 -0.09 20.62
C ASP A 64 0.52 -1.53 21.06
N PHE A 65 -0.33 -2.27 20.33
CA PHE A 65 -0.58 -3.68 20.56
C PHE A 65 0.07 -4.52 19.47
N VAL A 66 0.73 -5.60 19.89
CA VAL A 66 1.23 -6.65 19.01
C VAL A 66 0.32 -7.85 19.13
N PHE A 67 -0.26 -8.25 18.00
CA PHE A 67 -1.04 -9.47 17.88
C PHE A 67 -0.18 -10.59 17.30
N ARG A 68 -0.15 -11.74 17.97
CA ARG A 68 0.55 -12.94 17.51
C ARG A 68 -0.45 -14.02 17.14
N THR A 69 -0.34 -14.52 15.91
CA THR A 69 -1.13 -15.63 15.37
C THR A 69 -0.23 -16.50 14.49
N THR A 70 -0.76 -17.57 13.92
CA THR A 70 0.00 -18.44 13.01
C THR A 70 0.22 -17.75 11.66
N ARG A 71 1.34 -18.05 10.99
CA ARG A 71 1.63 -17.54 9.64
C ARG A 71 0.48 -17.84 8.66
N LEU A 72 -0.12 -19.02 8.76
CA LEU A 72 -1.27 -19.43 7.95
C LEU A 72 -2.49 -18.53 8.18
N GLN A 73 -2.81 -18.24 9.44
CA GLN A 73 -3.95 -17.42 9.79
C GLN A 73 -3.74 -15.95 9.43
N TYR A 74 -2.51 -15.45 9.61
CA TYR A 74 -2.10 -14.13 9.16
C TYR A 74 -2.29 -14.00 7.65
N THR A 75 -1.73 -14.95 6.89
CA THR A 75 -1.81 -14.97 5.42
C THR A 75 -3.26 -14.96 4.94
N ALA A 76 -4.10 -15.82 5.50
CA ALA A 76 -5.52 -15.87 5.14
C ALA A 76 -6.26 -14.55 5.45
N GLY A 77 -5.99 -13.94 6.61
CA GLY A 77 -6.63 -12.69 7.02
C GLY A 77 -6.20 -11.49 6.18
N VAL A 78 -4.96 -11.45 5.68
CA VAL A 78 -4.51 -10.43 4.73
C VAL A 78 -5.12 -10.67 3.35
N VAL A 79 -5.03 -11.88 2.80
CA VAL A 79 -5.62 -12.19 1.48
C VAL A 79 -7.12 -11.90 1.47
N ALA A 80 -7.85 -12.17 2.56
CA ALA A 80 -9.27 -11.85 2.69
C ALA A 80 -9.58 -10.36 2.92
N ALA A 81 -8.60 -9.57 3.39
CA ALA A 81 -8.71 -8.12 3.47
C ALA A 81 -8.54 -7.47 2.10
N GLU A 82 -7.59 -7.98 1.30
CA GLU A 82 -7.34 -7.52 -0.06
C GLU A 82 -8.47 -7.96 -0.98
N ASP A 83 -8.76 -9.26 -1.06
CA ASP A 83 -9.82 -9.77 -1.92
C ASP A 83 -10.38 -11.14 -1.49
N VAL A 84 -11.63 -11.12 -1.00
CA VAL A 84 -12.34 -12.34 -0.57
C VAL A 84 -12.76 -13.24 -1.75
N THR A 85 -12.88 -12.68 -2.95
CA THR A 85 -13.34 -13.38 -4.16
C THR A 85 -12.20 -14.06 -4.92
N LEU A 86 -10.95 -13.66 -4.66
CA LEU A 86 -9.74 -14.25 -5.23
C LEU A 86 -9.68 -15.77 -4.96
N LYS A 87 -9.37 -16.56 -5.98
CA LYS A 87 -9.33 -18.04 -5.98
C LYS A 87 -8.15 -18.56 -6.81
N GLY A 88 -7.85 -19.85 -6.68
CA GLY A 88 -6.92 -20.55 -7.57
C GLY A 88 -5.48 -20.02 -7.49
N GLU A 89 -4.76 -20.06 -8.61
CA GLU A 89 -3.33 -19.72 -8.66
C GLU A 89 -3.05 -18.24 -8.35
N ALA A 90 -3.97 -17.34 -8.68
CA ALA A 90 -3.88 -15.93 -8.28
C ALA A 90 -3.91 -15.75 -6.75
N ARG A 91 -4.78 -16.52 -6.07
CA ARG A 91 -4.83 -16.55 -4.60
C ARG A 91 -3.55 -17.11 -4.00
N VAL A 92 -3.01 -18.18 -4.59
CA VAL A 92 -1.73 -18.77 -4.17
C VAL A 92 -0.59 -17.75 -4.35
N ALA A 93 -0.53 -17.04 -5.48
CA ALA A 93 0.48 -16.02 -5.72
C ALA A 93 0.44 -14.90 -4.67
N LEU A 94 -0.73 -14.31 -4.42
CA LEU A 94 -0.88 -13.28 -3.39
C LEU A 94 -0.55 -13.82 -1.99
N ALA A 95 -1.03 -15.02 -1.64
CA ALA A 95 -0.73 -15.65 -0.36
C ALA A 95 0.78 -15.88 -0.15
N ARG A 96 1.53 -16.23 -1.21
CA ARG A 96 3.00 -16.36 -1.14
C ARG A 96 3.68 -15.01 -0.93
N VAL A 97 3.23 -13.95 -1.61
CA VAL A 97 3.73 -12.58 -1.39
C VAL A 97 3.48 -12.14 0.05
N VAL A 98 2.30 -12.41 0.58
CA VAL A 98 1.94 -12.09 1.97
C VAL A 98 2.82 -12.85 2.96
N ALA A 99 2.93 -14.17 2.79
CA ALA A 99 3.76 -15.02 3.63
C ALA A 99 5.26 -14.68 3.52
N HIS A 100 5.71 -14.11 2.41
CA HIS A 100 7.07 -13.59 2.26
C HIS A 100 7.26 -12.27 3.02
N ASN A 101 6.33 -11.34 2.85
CA ASN A 101 6.40 -10.01 3.45
C ASN A 101 6.32 -10.01 4.98
N GLU A 102 5.61 -10.94 5.60
CA GLU A 102 5.53 -11.03 7.08
C GLU A 102 6.91 -11.24 7.74
N GLN A 103 7.85 -11.85 7.01
CA GLN A 103 9.23 -12.08 7.46
C GLN A 103 10.09 -10.81 7.41
N HIS A 104 9.56 -9.74 6.81
CA HIS A 104 10.24 -8.47 6.63
C HIS A 104 9.68 -7.43 7.60
N SER A 105 10.54 -6.54 8.09
CA SER A 105 10.12 -5.43 8.94
C SER A 105 10.15 -4.12 8.17
N ARG A 106 9.02 -3.40 8.17
CA ARG A 106 8.93 -2.00 7.73
C ARG A 106 9.02 -1.01 8.89
N HIS A 107 9.24 -1.52 10.11
CA HIS A 107 9.23 -0.76 11.34
C HIS A 107 10.40 -1.22 12.22
N ALA A 108 11.61 -0.65 12.11
CA ALA A 108 12.75 -0.85 13.04
C ALA A 108 12.71 -2.10 13.97
N GLY A 109 12.60 -3.33 13.42
CA GLY A 109 12.57 -4.59 14.19
C GLY A 109 11.22 -5.05 14.77
N ARG A 110 10.11 -4.37 14.48
CA ARG A 110 8.74 -4.73 14.86
C ARG A 110 8.04 -5.55 13.76
N PRO A 111 7.01 -6.34 14.12
CA PRO A 111 6.15 -7.02 13.16
C PRO A 111 5.44 -6.05 12.21
N VAL A 112 4.98 -6.59 11.08
CA VAL A 112 4.08 -5.92 10.14
C VAL A 112 2.83 -5.36 10.84
N CYS A 113 2.44 -4.14 10.48
CA CYS A 113 1.26 -3.49 11.05
C CYS A 113 -0.01 -3.75 10.21
N ASP A 114 -1.16 -3.79 10.89
CA ASP A 114 -2.49 -3.83 10.25
C ASP A 114 -2.90 -2.42 9.80
N THR A 115 -2.22 -1.93 8.77
CA THR A 115 -2.55 -0.66 8.10
C THR A 115 -2.20 -0.76 6.62
N THR A 116 -2.64 0.22 5.84
CA THR A 116 -2.23 0.37 4.43
C THR A 116 -0.74 0.65 4.25
N HIS A 117 0.03 0.85 5.34
CA HIS A 117 1.48 0.95 5.26
C HIS A 117 2.16 -0.40 5.06
N CYS A 118 1.71 -1.45 5.74
CA CYS A 118 2.25 -2.81 5.56
C CYS A 118 1.25 -3.65 4.77
N GLN A 119 0.26 -4.22 5.46
CA GLN A 119 -0.76 -5.08 4.87
C GLN A 119 -2.04 -4.95 5.71
N ALA A 120 -3.20 -4.77 5.06
CA ALA A 120 -4.46 -4.77 5.78
C ALA A 120 -4.76 -6.19 6.27
N PHE A 121 -5.19 -6.32 7.51
CA PHE A 121 -5.47 -7.62 8.13
C PHE A 121 -6.91 -7.67 8.66
N ARG A 122 -7.72 -8.58 8.12
CA ARG A 122 -9.14 -8.69 8.47
C ARG A 122 -9.41 -9.46 9.77
N GLY A 123 -8.36 -9.78 10.54
CA GLY A 123 -8.48 -10.68 11.69
C GLY A 123 -8.46 -12.14 11.27
N THR A 124 -8.92 -13.00 12.16
CA THR A 124 -9.08 -14.43 11.94
C THR A 124 -10.27 -14.70 11.02
N VAL A 125 -9.96 -15.34 9.91
CA VAL A 125 -10.91 -15.77 8.87
C VAL A 125 -10.76 -17.26 8.61
N ARG A 126 -11.73 -17.86 7.93
CA ARG A 126 -11.62 -19.25 7.48
C ARG A 126 -10.47 -19.40 6.47
N VAL A 127 -9.50 -20.24 6.82
CA VAL A 127 -8.40 -20.64 5.94
C VAL A 127 -8.94 -21.48 4.77
N ARG A 128 -8.44 -21.22 3.56
CA ARG A 128 -8.71 -22.03 2.36
C ARG A 128 -7.46 -22.86 2.01
N SER A 129 -7.63 -23.83 1.12
CA SER A 129 -6.54 -24.74 0.73
C SER A 129 -5.41 -24.00 0.00
N GLU A 130 -5.72 -22.89 -0.68
CA GLU A 130 -4.72 -22.09 -1.38
C GLU A 130 -3.71 -21.41 -0.44
N GLU A 131 -4.12 -20.93 0.75
CA GLU A 131 -3.15 -20.40 1.72
C GLU A 131 -2.28 -21.50 2.31
N ALA A 132 -2.87 -22.66 2.62
CA ALA A 132 -2.12 -23.80 3.13
C ALA A 132 -1.08 -24.27 2.10
N LYS A 133 -1.47 -24.36 0.82
CA LYS A 133 -0.56 -24.60 -0.31
C LYS A 133 0.53 -23.54 -0.37
N ALA A 134 0.18 -22.25 -0.37
CA ALA A 134 1.13 -21.15 -0.48
C ALA A 134 2.20 -21.15 0.62
N VAL A 135 1.80 -21.35 1.88
CA VAL A 135 2.71 -21.37 3.03
C VAL A 135 3.59 -22.63 3.04
N GLY A 136 3.10 -23.74 2.46
CA GLY A 136 3.86 -24.99 2.32
C GLY A 136 4.82 -25.05 1.14
N LEU A 137 4.76 -24.09 0.20
CA LEU A 137 5.69 -24.01 -0.93
C LEU A 137 7.05 -23.42 -0.49
N ALA A 138 8.07 -23.61 -1.34
CA ALA A 138 9.39 -23.04 -1.11
C ALA A 138 9.34 -21.51 -0.97
N PRO A 139 10.18 -20.93 -0.09
CA PRO A 139 10.31 -19.48 0.06
C PRO A 139 10.58 -18.79 -1.28
N LEU A 140 10.07 -17.56 -1.42
CA LEU A 140 10.33 -16.77 -2.61
C LEU A 140 11.81 -16.36 -2.69
N LYS A 141 12.35 -16.27 -3.90
CA LYS A 141 13.78 -16.00 -4.15
C LYS A 141 14.20 -14.55 -3.86
N TRP A 142 13.25 -13.62 -3.87
CA TRP A 142 13.50 -12.19 -3.63
C TRP A 142 13.83 -11.96 -2.15
N LYS A 143 14.72 -11.01 -1.85
CA LYS A 143 15.15 -10.69 -0.48
C LYS A 143 14.51 -9.42 0.08
N GLU A 144 13.75 -8.72 -0.75
CA GLU A 144 13.13 -7.45 -0.42
C GLU A 144 11.64 -7.60 -0.16
N TRP A 145 11.05 -6.54 0.39
CA TRP A 145 9.60 -6.41 0.49
C TRP A 145 8.98 -6.38 -0.91
N LEU A 146 8.01 -7.26 -1.14
CA LEU A 146 7.32 -7.37 -2.42
C LEU A 146 6.03 -6.54 -2.38
N LEU A 147 5.94 -5.56 -3.28
CA LEU A 147 4.75 -4.72 -3.41
C LEU A 147 3.65 -5.46 -4.17
N PHE A 148 2.39 -5.16 -3.86
CA PHE A 148 1.25 -5.63 -4.60
C PHE A 148 0.14 -4.59 -4.51
N SER A 149 -0.73 -4.55 -5.51
CA SER A 149 -1.86 -3.63 -5.55
C SER A 149 -3.08 -4.31 -6.16
N GLN A 150 -4.28 -3.79 -5.85
CA GLN A 150 -5.51 -4.30 -6.48
C GLN A 150 -5.38 -4.31 -8.01
N GLY A 151 -4.89 -3.21 -8.59
CA GLY A 151 -4.60 -3.11 -10.00
C GLY A 151 -5.84 -3.04 -10.88
N GLY A 152 -5.74 -3.63 -12.07
CA GLY A 152 -6.84 -3.78 -13.04
C GLY A 152 -6.97 -2.68 -14.09
N ASP A 153 -7.93 -2.86 -15.00
CA ASP A 153 -8.10 -2.03 -16.19
C ASP A 153 -9.38 -1.17 -16.18
N GLU A 154 -10.15 -1.20 -15.08
CA GLU A 154 -11.38 -0.42 -14.94
C GLU A 154 -11.06 1.08 -15.11
N PRO A 155 -11.60 1.77 -16.13
CA PRO A 155 -11.33 3.17 -16.34
C PRO A 155 -12.00 4.02 -15.27
N TRP A 156 -11.33 5.10 -14.86
CA TRP A 156 -11.87 6.07 -13.93
C TRP A 156 -11.59 7.50 -14.38
N ARG A 157 -12.46 8.42 -13.95
CA ARG A 157 -12.38 9.85 -14.23
C ARG A 157 -12.76 10.63 -12.98
N GLU A 158 -11.88 11.51 -12.52
CA GLU A 158 -12.00 12.21 -11.24
C GLU A 158 -11.61 13.69 -11.40
N ALA A 159 -12.45 14.60 -10.91
CA ALA A 159 -12.15 16.02 -10.88
C ALA A 159 -11.59 16.44 -9.52
N ARG A 160 -10.51 17.24 -9.52
CA ARG A 160 -9.92 17.81 -8.30
C ARG A 160 -9.73 19.31 -8.46
N SER A 161 -9.60 20.00 -7.33
CA SER A 161 -9.34 21.44 -7.35
C SER A 161 -7.96 21.71 -7.94
N ARG A 162 -7.90 22.66 -8.88
CA ARG A 162 -6.61 23.15 -9.40
C ARG A 162 -5.75 23.71 -8.26
N ALA A 163 -6.33 24.49 -7.36
CA ALA A 163 -5.62 25.04 -6.21
C ALA A 163 -5.02 23.96 -5.27
N GLU A 164 -5.61 22.77 -5.18
CA GLU A 164 -5.03 21.64 -4.44
C GLU A 164 -3.81 21.05 -5.16
N LEU A 165 -3.91 20.87 -6.48
CA LEU A 165 -2.78 20.42 -7.31
C LEU A 165 -1.62 21.43 -7.22
N GLU A 166 -1.90 22.72 -7.31
CA GLU A 166 -0.88 23.76 -7.29
C GLU A 166 -0.14 23.81 -5.96
N ARG A 167 -0.88 23.67 -4.85
CA ARG A 167 -0.28 23.57 -3.51
C ARG A 167 0.61 22.33 -3.38
N LEU A 168 0.21 21.22 -4.00
CA LEU A 168 0.97 19.98 -3.98
C LEU A 168 2.26 20.06 -4.82
N LEU A 169 2.22 20.75 -5.95
CA LEU A 169 3.35 20.89 -6.88
C LEU A 169 4.23 22.12 -6.60
N GLY A 170 3.80 23.01 -5.71
CA GLY A 170 4.52 24.23 -5.34
C GLY A 170 4.36 25.39 -6.33
N GLY A 171 3.29 25.40 -7.13
CA GLY A 171 3.00 26.44 -8.12
C GLY A 171 1.97 26.02 -9.16
N ALA A 172 1.57 26.95 -10.03
CA ALA A 172 0.62 26.71 -11.12
C ALA A 172 1.30 26.00 -12.30
N PRO A 173 1.03 24.70 -12.53
CA PRO A 173 1.57 24.02 -13.69
C PRO A 173 0.89 24.50 -14.97
N VAL A 174 1.69 24.80 -16.01
CA VAL A 174 1.17 25.08 -17.36
C VAL A 174 0.99 23.80 -18.18
N SER A 175 1.67 22.73 -17.79
CA SER A 175 1.43 21.39 -18.32
C SER A 175 1.64 20.33 -17.25
N LEU A 176 0.94 19.20 -17.37
CA LEU A 176 1.06 18.05 -16.49
C LEU A 176 0.89 16.76 -17.31
N ARG A 177 1.87 15.86 -17.22
CA ARG A 177 1.87 14.56 -17.91
C ARG A 177 2.34 13.46 -16.99
N PHE A 178 1.90 12.23 -17.25
CA PHE A 178 2.25 11.07 -16.45
C PHE A 178 2.93 10.02 -17.33
N GLU A 179 4.14 9.60 -16.93
CA GLU A 179 4.93 8.64 -17.70
C GLU A 179 5.92 7.92 -16.76
N GLY A 180 6.06 6.60 -16.93
CA GLY A 180 7.07 5.82 -16.20
C GLY A 180 6.98 5.95 -14.67
N GLY A 181 5.75 6.03 -14.12
CA GLY A 181 5.52 6.20 -12.68
C GLY A 181 5.83 7.61 -12.16
N ARG A 182 6.01 8.60 -13.03
CA ARG A 182 6.31 10.00 -12.65
C ARG A 182 5.27 10.98 -13.20
N ALA A 183 5.02 12.04 -12.43
CA ALA A 183 4.31 13.21 -12.88
C ALA A 183 5.33 14.28 -13.30
N ARG A 184 5.31 14.64 -14.58
CA ARG A 184 6.18 15.66 -15.18
C ARG A 184 5.35 16.90 -15.45
N TYR A 185 5.86 18.07 -15.06
CA TYR A 185 5.13 19.33 -15.19
C TYR A 185 6.07 20.50 -15.43
N LEU A 186 5.52 21.56 -16.01
CA LEU A 186 6.23 22.82 -16.25
C LEU A 186 5.64 23.90 -15.35
N LEU A 187 6.51 24.67 -14.69
CA LEU A 187 6.12 25.87 -13.94
C LEU A 187 6.69 27.10 -14.64
N SER A 188 5.85 28.11 -14.88
CA SER A 188 6.32 29.44 -15.30
C SER A 188 7.02 30.12 -14.13
N ARG A 189 8.23 30.64 -14.39
CA ARG A 189 9.01 31.44 -13.45
C ARG A 189 9.37 32.77 -14.10
N SER A 190 9.42 33.80 -13.27
CA SER A 190 9.90 35.13 -13.67
C SER A 190 11.16 35.45 -12.88
N GLU A 191 12.22 35.82 -13.58
CA GLU A 191 13.49 36.29 -13.00
C GLU A 191 13.86 37.61 -13.68
N GLY A 192 13.76 38.71 -12.93
CA GLY A 192 13.81 40.05 -13.50
C GLY A 192 12.68 40.26 -14.51
N GLU A 193 13.02 40.64 -15.74
CA GLU A 193 12.07 40.82 -16.85
C GLU A 193 11.86 39.55 -17.70
N ALA A 194 12.62 38.48 -17.45
CA ALA A 194 12.52 37.25 -18.23
C ALA A 194 11.48 36.30 -17.62
N THR A 195 10.59 35.77 -18.47
CA THR A 195 9.68 34.66 -18.11
C THR A 195 10.12 33.40 -18.83
N PHE A 196 10.34 32.32 -18.08
CA PHE A 196 10.75 31.03 -18.62
C PHE A 196 9.99 29.87 -17.97
N GLU A 197 9.98 28.73 -18.65
CA GLU A 197 9.37 27.50 -18.14
C GLU A 197 10.44 26.61 -17.51
N SER A 198 10.19 26.17 -16.28
CA SER A 198 11.06 25.25 -15.57
C SER A 198 10.41 23.87 -15.51
N GLY A 199 11.14 22.84 -15.94
CA GLY A 199 10.68 21.45 -15.91
C GLY A 199 10.92 20.77 -14.58
N HIS A 200 9.88 20.13 -14.05
CA HIS A 200 9.90 19.41 -12.78
C HIS A 200 9.36 18.00 -12.95
N SER A 201 9.76 17.12 -12.04
CA SER A 201 9.39 15.71 -12.08
C SER A 201 9.30 15.15 -10.68
N VAL A 202 8.13 14.66 -10.30
CA VAL A 202 7.88 14.02 -8.99
C VAL A 202 7.37 12.58 -9.18
N PRO A 203 7.53 11.69 -8.18
CA PRO A 203 6.86 10.40 -8.21
C PRO A 203 5.35 10.58 -8.37
N CYS A 204 4.73 9.81 -9.26
CA CYS A 204 3.28 9.92 -9.49
C CYS A 204 2.47 9.65 -8.22
N GLU A 205 3.00 8.79 -7.34
CA GLU A 205 2.42 8.47 -6.04
C GLU A 205 2.20 9.71 -5.17
N LEU A 206 3.03 10.75 -5.31
CA LEU A 206 2.83 12.02 -4.59
C LEU A 206 1.52 12.69 -5.04
N VAL A 207 1.27 12.72 -6.35
CA VAL A 207 0.04 13.28 -6.93
C VAL A 207 -1.17 12.40 -6.57
N ARG A 208 -1.07 11.09 -6.77
CA ARG A 208 -2.13 10.13 -6.46
C ARG A 208 -2.57 10.21 -5.00
N SER A 209 -1.62 10.12 -4.07
CA SER A 209 -1.91 10.13 -2.63
C SER A 209 -2.38 11.51 -2.15
N GLY A 210 -1.76 12.60 -2.63
CA GLY A 210 -2.13 13.97 -2.28
C GLY A 210 -3.55 14.33 -2.71
N LEU A 211 -3.95 13.89 -3.90
CA LEU A 211 -5.27 14.16 -4.48
C LEU A 211 -6.28 13.02 -4.27
N LYS A 212 -5.91 11.96 -3.53
CA LYS A 212 -6.76 10.78 -3.28
C LYS A 212 -7.35 10.20 -4.58
N LEU A 213 -6.49 9.96 -5.56
CA LEU A 213 -6.89 9.36 -6.84
C LEU A 213 -6.83 7.83 -6.75
N PRO A 214 -7.66 7.10 -7.52
CA PRO A 214 -7.73 5.63 -7.47
C PRO A 214 -6.37 4.96 -7.77
N SER A 215 -5.69 5.41 -8.82
CA SER A 215 -4.36 4.96 -9.25
C SER A 215 -3.54 6.13 -9.81
N CYS A 216 -2.30 5.87 -10.23
CA CYS A 216 -1.53 6.88 -10.97
C CYS A 216 -2.30 7.30 -12.24
N PRO A 217 -2.59 8.59 -12.45
CA PRO A 217 -3.30 9.04 -13.64
C PRO A 217 -2.48 8.74 -14.90
N ARG A 218 -3.17 8.56 -16.02
CA ARG A 218 -2.55 8.52 -17.35
C ARG A 218 -2.56 9.89 -18.00
N THR A 219 -3.62 10.65 -17.77
CA THR A 219 -3.81 11.98 -18.33
C THR A 219 -4.37 12.95 -17.28
N ALA A 220 -4.14 14.24 -17.52
CA ALA A 220 -4.80 15.32 -16.83
C ALA A 220 -5.16 16.43 -17.82
N SER A 221 -6.34 17.00 -17.68
CA SER A 221 -6.77 18.18 -18.44
C SER A 221 -7.23 19.29 -17.51
N PHE A 222 -6.84 20.52 -17.81
CA PHE A 222 -7.21 21.70 -17.05
C PHE A 222 -8.57 22.20 -17.55
N ASP A 223 -9.51 22.37 -16.63
CA ASP A 223 -10.86 22.89 -16.89
C ASP A 223 -11.15 24.03 -15.92
N GLY A 224 -10.59 25.22 -16.22
CA GLY A 224 -10.69 26.40 -15.36
C GLY A 224 -10.17 26.14 -13.92
N PRO A 225 -11.04 26.18 -12.90
CA PRO A 225 -10.66 25.93 -11.50
C PRO A 225 -10.49 24.46 -11.14
N THR A 226 -10.82 23.54 -12.04
CA THR A 226 -10.69 22.09 -11.83
C THR A 226 -9.64 21.48 -12.75
N VAL A 227 -9.12 20.34 -12.33
CA VAL A 227 -8.29 19.47 -13.16
C VAL A 227 -8.96 18.11 -13.19
N VAL A 228 -9.24 17.63 -14.40
CA VAL A 228 -9.82 16.31 -14.62
C VAL A 228 -8.70 15.32 -14.85
N PHE A 229 -8.66 14.28 -14.03
CA PHE A 229 -7.71 13.18 -14.12
C PHE A 229 -8.40 11.94 -14.64
N GLU A 230 -7.73 11.21 -15.53
CA GLU A 230 -8.20 9.94 -16.06
C GLU A 230 -7.11 8.88 -15.94
N GLY A 231 -7.53 7.65 -15.66
CA GLY A 231 -6.63 6.52 -15.48
C GLY A 231 -7.38 5.20 -15.49
N GLN A 232 -6.68 4.14 -15.08
CA GLN A 232 -7.22 2.79 -15.01
C GLN A 232 -6.77 2.10 -13.72
N GLY A 233 -7.62 1.21 -13.21
CA GLY A 233 -7.31 0.36 -12.07
C GLY A 233 -7.21 1.11 -10.74
N ARG A 234 -6.71 0.40 -9.71
CA ARG A 234 -6.63 0.92 -8.34
C ARG A 234 -5.30 0.56 -7.67
N GLY A 235 -4.82 1.45 -6.80
CA GLY A 235 -3.59 1.26 -6.03
C GLY A 235 -2.36 1.88 -6.69
N HIS A 236 -1.18 1.51 -6.21
CA HIS A 236 0.08 2.14 -6.63
C HIS A 236 0.69 1.54 -7.91
N GLY A 237 0.18 0.40 -8.41
CA GLY A 237 0.58 -0.18 -9.70
C GLY A 237 2.01 -0.74 -9.72
N GLU A 238 2.54 -1.18 -8.57
CA GLU A 238 3.87 -1.80 -8.49
C GLU A 238 3.77 -3.24 -8.00
N GLY A 239 4.59 -4.12 -8.58
CA GLY A 239 4.66 -5.53 -8.21
C GLY A 239 3.45 -6.32 -8.67
N LEU A 240 2.88 -7.17 -7.80
CA LEU A 240 1.76 -8.03 -8.18
C LEU A 240 0.46 -7.22 -8.34
N ASP A 241 -0.09 -7.23 -9.55
CA ASP A 241 -1.45 -6.75 -9.86
C ASP A 241 -2.45 -7.89 -9.61
N VAL A 242 -3.34 -7.71 -8.62
CA VAL A 242 -4.28 -8.74 -8.19
C VAL A 242 -5.35 -9.02 -9.25
N GLU A 243 -5.87 -7.98 -9.92
CA GLU A 243 -6.85 -8.16 -11.00
C GLU A 243 -6.23 -8.82 -12.25
N ALA A 244 -5.02 -8.43 -12.64
CA ALA A 244 -4.31 -9.09 -13.74
C ALA A 244 -4.01 -10.55 -13.40
N ALA A 245 -3.60 -10.84 -12.16
CA ALA A 245 -3.39 -12.21 -11.70
C ALA A 245 -4.69 -13.05 -11.75
N LYS A 246 -5.84 -12.47 -11.39
CA LYS A 246 -7.15 -13.15 -11.50
C LYS A 246 -7.53 -13.49 -12.93
N ALA A 247 -7.26 -12.57 -13.86
CA ALA A 247 -7.54 -12.75 -15.28
C ALA A 247 -6.54 -13.70 -15.97
N SER A 248 -5.38 -13.93 -15.33
CA SER A 248 -4.32 -14.78 -15.85
C SER A 248 -4.67 -16.28 -15.75
N SER A 249 -4.27 -17.04 -16.77
CA SER A 249 -4.29 -18.52 -16.76
C SER A 249 -2.99 -19.14 -16.23
N LEU A 250 -2.04 -18.30 -15.81
CA LEU A 250 -0.73 -18.72 -15.36
C LEU A 250 -0.75 -19.41 -14.01
N LYS A 251 0.29 -20.21 -13.75
CA LYS A 251 0.58 -20.75 -12.42
C LYS A 251 1.18 -19.67 -11.53
N SER A 252 1.02 -19.83 -10.22
CA SER A 252 1.49 -18.86 -9.23
C SER A 252 2.96 -18.48 -9.38
N ASP A 253 3.86 -19.41 -9.69
CA ASP A 253 5.27 -19.07 -9.97
C ASP A 253 5.42 -18.11 -11.15
N ALA A 254 4.76 -18.38 -12.27
CA ALA A 254 4.82 -17.52 -13.45
C ALA A 254 4.19 -16.14 -13.21
N ILE A 255 3.07 -16.08 -12.46
CA ILE A 255 2.46 -14.80 -12.03
C ILE A 255 3.48 -13.97 -11.25
N LEU A 256 4.22 -14.59 -10.33
CA LEU A 256 5.22 -13.90 -9.52
C LEU A 256 6.46 -13.50 -10.32
N GLU A 257 6.91 -14.32 -11.27
CA GLU A 257 8.00 -13.94 -12.18
C GLU A 257 7.61 -12.78 -13.11
N GLU A 258 6.37 -12.71 -13.57
CA GLU A 258 5.90 -11.55 -14.35
C GLU A 258 5.90 -10.27 -13.51
N ALA A 259 5.47 -10.37 -12.24
CA ALA A 259 5.38 -9.25 -11.32
C ALA A 259 6.75 -8.73 -10.84
N TYR A 260 7.72 -9.62 -10.62
CA TYR A 260 8.98 -9.29 -9.92
C TYR A 260 10.26 -9.74 -10.63
N GLY A 261 10.16 -10.45 -11.77
CA GLY A 261 11.30 -10.97 -12.52
C GLY A 261 11.97 -9.95 -13.44
N LYS A 262 11.28 -8.88 -13.81
CA LYS A 262 11.87 -7.76 -14.57
C LYS A 262 12.65 -6.88 -13.59
N GLN A 263 13.96 -6.73 -13.80
CA GLN A 263 14.79 -5.81 -13.02
C GLN A 263 14.11 -4.44 -12.97
N ARG A 264 13.78 -3.96 -11.76
CA ARG A 264 13.35 -2.58 -11.56
C ARG A 264 14.39 -1.66 -12.20
N PRO A 265 14.00 -0.64 -13.00
CA PRO A 265 14.95 0.36 -13.45
C PRO A 265 15.64 0.98 -12.23
N VAL A 266 16.97 0.93 -12.21
CA VAL A 266 17.76 1.64 -11.20
C VAL A 266 17.38 3.12 -11.28
N PRO A 267 17.06 3.80 -10.16
CA PRO A 267 16.93 5.26 -10.16
C PRO A 267 18.25 5.85 -10.67
N ARG A 268 18.22 6.55 -11.81
CA ARG A 268 19.35 7.39 -12.22
C ARG A 268 19.35 8.63 -11.33
N ASP A 269 19.86 8.48 -10.12
CA ASP A 269 20.25 9.62 -9.30
C ASP A 269 21.63 10.11 -9.78
N GLY A 270 21.64 11.35 -10.29
CA GLY A 270 22.75 12.30 -10.30
C GLY A 270 24.17 11.79 -10.47
N GLY A 271 24.61 11.60 -11.71
CA GLY A 271 26.02 11.70 -12.07
C GLY A 271 26.41 13.17 -12.27
N GLY A 272 26.58 13.91 -11.17
CA GLY A 272 27.38 15.13 -11.17
C GLY A 272 28.84 14.73 -10.99
N SER A 273 29.65 14.95 -12.02
CA SER A 273 31.09 15.20 -11.88
C SER A 273 31.31 16.69 -12.09
#